data_AF-A0A7K3YBZ8-F1
#
_entry.id   AF-A0A7K3YBZ8-F1
#
_cell.length_a   1.000
_cell.length_b   1.000
_cell.length_c   1.000
_cell.angle_alpha   90.00
_cell.angle_beta   90.00
_cell.angle_gamma   90.00
#
_symmetry.space_group_name_H-M   'P 1'
#
loop_
_entity.id
_entity.type
_entity.pdbx_description
1 polymer ?
#
loop_
_entity_poly.entity_id
_entity_poly.type
_entity_poly.pdbx_seq_one_letter_code
_entity_poly.pdbx_strand_id
1 'polypeptide(L)' 'MIQGVQIDLISAERLERLTAMEKIRLILDDVMEGNIVVLEKGLAPDEQSKLIEITMREITPDG' A
#
# COMPACT_ATOMS: atom_id res chain seq x y z
N MET A 1 -25.48 1.17 10.81
CA MET A 1 -25.05 1.23 9.39
C MET A 1 -23.81 0.38 9.29
N ILE A 2 -23.78 -0.67 8.45
CA ILE A 2 -22.54 -1.37 8.17
C ILE A 2 -21.65 -0.39 7.40
N GLN A 3 -20.53 0.04 7.98
CA GLN A 3 -19.51 0.75 7.21
C GLN A 3 -18.99 -0.25 6.18
N GLY A 4 -19.34 -0.02 4.91
CA GLY A 4 -18.86 -0.87 3.82
C GLY A 4 -17.35 -0.85 3.82
N VAL A 5 -16.73 -2.02 3.82
CA VAL A 5 -15.30 -2.13 3.62
C VAL A 5 -15.03 -1.90 2.14
N GLN A 6 -14.30 -0.84 1.81
CA GLN A 6 -13.86 -0.57 0.46
C GLN A 6 -12.59 -1.39 0.18
N ILE A 7 -12.61 -2.12 -0.93
CA ILE A 7 -11.49 -2.94 -1.38
C ILE A 7 -11.03 -2.37 -2.72
N ASP A 8 -9.76 -2.01 -2.82
CA ASP A 8 -9.11 -1.68 -4.09
C ASP A 8 -8.23 -2.85 -4.55
N LEU A 9 -8.34 -3.20 -5.83
CA LEU A 9 -7.57 -4.26 -6.47
C LEU A 9 -6.63 -3.64 -7.49
N ILE A 10 -5.33 -3.75 -7.24
CA ILE A 10 -4.30 -3.20 -8.11
C ILE A 10 -3.70 -4.31 -8.97
N SER A 11 -3.79 -4.13 -10.29
CA SER A 11 -3.25 -5.10 -11.24
C SER A 11 -1.72 -5.10 -11.27
N ALA A 12 -1.16 -6.26 -11.65
CA ALA A 12 0.28 -6.42 -11.78
C ALA A 12 0.86 -5.47 -12.84
N GLU A 13 0.15 -5.28 -13.96
CA GLU A 13 0.55 -4.38 -15.05
C GLU A 13 0.64 -2.91 -14.57
N ARG A 14 -0.30 -2.47 -13.72
CA ARG A 14 -0.28 -1.12 -13.15
C ARG A 14 0.96 -0.93 -12.29
N LEU A 15 1.29 -1.90 -11.44
CA LEU A 15 2.49 -1.84 -10.60
C LEU A 15 3.76 -1.84 -11.44
N GLU A 16 3.86 -2.65 -12.48
CA GLU A 16 5.08 -2.75 -13.32
C GLU A 16 5.44 -1.44 -14.04
N ARG A 17 4.48 -0.53 -14.20
CA ARG A 17 4.68 0.81 -14.77
C ARG A 17 5.17 1.85 -13.76
N LEU A 18 5.25 1.50 -12.47
CA LEU A 18 5.62 2.38 -11.37
C LEU A 18 7.02 2.05 -10.85
N THR A 19 7.74 3.08 -10.45
CA THR A 19 8.95 2.91 -9.63
C THR A 19 8.59 2.38 -8.25
N ALA A 20 9.58 1.79 -7.55
CA ALA A 20 9.39 1.26 -6.20
C ALA A 20 8.75 2.29 -5.23
N MET A 21 9.20 3.55 -5.26
CA MET A 21 8.65 4.60 -4.39
C MET A 21 7.22 5.00 -4.77
N GLU A 22 6.87 4.99 -6.06
CA GLU A 22 5.50 5.28 -6.50
C GLU A 22 4.54 4.16 -6.09
N LYS A 23 4.96 2.89 -6.20
CA LYS A 23 4.18 1.74 -5.69
C LYS A 23 3.88 1.88 -4.20
N ILE A 24 4.90 2.23 -3.42
CA ILE A 24 4.76 2.35 -1.96
C ILE A 24 3.81 3.49 -1.59
N ARG A 25 3.96 4.66 -2.20
CA ARG A 25 3.05 5.79 -1.96
C ARG A 25 1.61 5.44 -2.29
N LEU A 26 1.39 4.85 -3.46
CA LEU A 26 0.06 4.44 -3.88
C LEU A 26 -0.60 3.50 -2.86
N ILE A 27 0.12 2.48 -2.37
CA ILE A 27 -0.41 1.55 -1.37
C ILE A 27 -0.67 2.25 -0.02
N LEU A 28 0.26 3.09 0.43
CA LEU A 28 0.12 3.80 1.70
C LEU A 28 -1.04 4.79 1.68
N ASP A 29 -1.20 5.54 0.59
CA ASP A 29 -2.27 6.52 0.42
C ASP A 29 -3.64 5.84 0.53
N ASP A 30 -3.87 4.73 -0.20
CA ASP A 30 -5.13 3.98 -0.12
C ASP A 30 -5.39 3.39 1.28
N VAL A 31 -4.35 2.85 1.94
CA VAL A 31 -4.48 2.29 3.30
C VAL A 31 -4.76 3.38 4.33
N MET A 32 -4.14 4.56 4.19
CA MET A 32 -4.39 5.70 5.08
C MET A 32 -5.82 6.25 4.95
N GLU A 33 -6.45 6.10 3.79
CA GLU A 33 -7.87 6.40 3.58
C GLU A 33 -8.81 5.34 4.19
N GLY A 34 -8.28 4.24 4.72
CA GLY A 34 -9.03 3.14 5.31
C GLY A 34 -9.47 2.07 4.32
N ASN A 35 -8.92 2.06 3.10
CA ASN A 35 -9.20 1.05 2.09
C ASN A 35 -8.38 -0.22 2.34
N ILE A 36 -8.96 -1.38 2.01
CA ILE A 36 -8.19 -2.63 1.92
C ILE A 36 -7.60 -2.72 0.52
N VAL A 37 -6.27 -2.77 0.45
CA VAL A 37 -5.55 -2.88 -0.82
C VAL A 37 -5.18 -4.34 -1.09
N VAL A 38 -5.53 -4.85 -2.27
CA VAL A 38 -5.14 -6.17 -2.76
C VAL A 38 -4.29 -6.00 -4.00
N LEU A 39 -3.10 -6.61 -3.99
CA LEU A 39 -2.20 -6.62 -5.16
C LEU A 39 -2.35 -7.94 -5.91
N GLU A 40 -2.59 -7.88 -7.22
CA GLU A 40 -2.64 -9.08 -8.08
C GLU A 40 -1.29 -9.81 -8.11
N LYS A 41 -0.20 -9.05 -8.00
CA LYS A 41 1.16 -9.54 -7.83
C LYS A 41 1.80 -8.81 -6.66
N GLY A 42 2.39 -9.57 -5.75
CA GLY A 42 3.08 -9.01 -4.59
C GLY A 42 4.26 -8.12 -4.99
N LEU A 43 4.64 -7.25 -4.05
CA LEU A 43 5.85 -6.43 -4.15
C LEU A 43 7.12 -7.30 -4.15
N ALA A 44 8.18 -6.80 -4.80
CA ALA A 44 9.50 -7.41 -4.72
C ALA A 44 10.07 -7.31 -3.28
N PRO A 45 11.04 -8.15 -2.88
CA PRO A 45 11.53 -8.18 -1.50
C PRO A 45 12.08 -6.84 -0.98
N ASP A 46 12.75 -6.08 -1.84
CA ASP A 46 13.25 -4.73 -1.56
C ASP A 46 12.11 -3.73 -1.41
N GLU A 47 11.10 -3.80 -2.29
CA GLU A 47 9.88 -2.98 -2.22
C GLU A 47 9.09 -3.24 -0.93
N GLN A 48 8.95 -4.52 -0.52
CA GLN A 48 8.31 -4.89 0.75
C GLN A 48 9.07 -4.34 1.95
N SER A 49 10.40 -4.48 1.94
CA SER A 49 11.25 -3.96 3.02
C SER A 49 11.10 -2.44 3.15
N LYS A 50 11.03 -1.75 2.00
CA LYS A 50 10.85 -0.30 1.92
C LYS A 50 9.45 0.14 2.38
N LEU A 51 8.41 -0.60 2.03
CA LEU A 51 7.05 -0.37 2.50
C LEU A 51 6.99 -0.46 4.03
N ILE A 52 7.60 -1.49 4.63
CA ILE A 52 7.67 -1.65 6.09
C ILE A 52 8.43 -0.48 6.73
N GLU A 53 9.59 -0.10 6.19
CA GLU A 53 10.40 1.02 6.68
C GLU A 53 9.59 2.32 6.72
N ILE A 54 8.91 2.64 5.62
CA ILE A 54 8.13 3.88 5.50
C ILE A 54 6.91 3.81 6.41
N THR A 55 6.18 2.70 6.40
CA THR A 55 5.02 2.51 7.30
C THR A 55 5.42 2.80 8.74
N MET A 56 6.50 2.20 9.24
CA MET A 56 7.00 2.40 10.61
C MET A 56 7.40 3.85 10.94
N ARG A 57 7.70 4.68 9.93
CA ARG A 57 7.96 6.12 10.12
C ARG A 57 6.68 6.94 10.18
N GLU A 58 5.66 6.53 9.41
CA GLU A 58 4.37 7.21 9.35
C GLU A 58 3.48 6.87 10.56
N ILE A 59 3.64 5.68 11.17
CA ILE A 59 2.99 5.40 12.46
C ILE A 59 3.69 6.21 13.54
N THR A 60 2.95 7.13 14.16
CA THR A 60 3.42 7.80 15.38
C THR A 60 3.40 6.77 16.51
N PRO A 61 4.53 6.49 17.20
CA PRO A 61 4.60 5.39 18.16
C PRO A 61 3.64 5.49 19.36
N ASP A 62 3.09 6.66 19.62
CA ASP A 62 2.11 6.91 20.66
C ASP A 62 1.16 7.99 20.09
N GLY A 63 -0.15 7.78 20.15
CA GLY A 63 -1.12 8.85 19.87
C GLY A 63 -0.97 10.03 20.81
#